data_AF-A0AAU6AH64-F1
#
_entry.id   AF-A0AAU6AH64-F1
#
_cell.length_a   1.000
_cell.length_b   1.000
_cell.length_c   1.000
_cell.angle_alpha   90.00
_cell.angle_beta   90.00
_cell.angle_gamma   90.00
#
_symmetry.space_group_name_H-M   'P 1'
#
loop_
_entity.id
_entity.type
_entity.pdbx_description
1 polymer ?
#
loop_
_entity_poly.entity_id
_entity_poly.type
_entity_poly.pdbx_seq_one_letter_code
_entity_poly.pdbx_strand_id
1 'polypeptide(L)' 'MQTCFAPTSGGYYCNGWRTVYANTWGLAATDVKDGTRFWLLFTSTDVHGLAAY' A
#
# COMPACT_ATOMS: atom_id res chain seq x y z
N MET A 1 5.42 6.74 0.71
CA MET A 1 4.22 5.90 0.92
C MET A 1 4.59 4.57 1.53
N GLN A 2 3.62 3.93 2.17
CA GLN A 2 3.68 2.56 2.67
C GLN A 2 2.34 1.89 2.31
N THR A 3 2.33 0.58 2.15
CA THR A 3 1.13 -0.23 1.91
C THR A 3 0.88 -1.08 3.14
N CYS A 4 -0.36 -1.07 3.61
CA CYS A 4 -0.81 -1.86 4.75
C CYS A 4 -1.85 -2.89 4.33
N PHE A 5 -1.82 -4.04 4.99
CA PHE A 5 -2.60 -5.22 4.65
C PHE A 5 -3.43 -5.67 5.84
N ALA A 6 -4.64 -6.13 5.52
CA ALA A 6 -5.60 -6.77 6.41
C ALA A 6 -5.96 -8.13 5.83
N PRO A 7 -5.13 -9.17 6.04
CA PRO A 7 -5.46 -10.52 5.62
C PRO A 7 -6.69 -11.04 6.36
N THR A 8 -7.44 -11.92 5.71
CA THR A 8 -8.65 -12.55 6.28
C THR A 8 -8.34 -13.44 7.48
N SER A 9 -7.11 -13.96 7.58
CA SER A 9 -6.62 -14.71 8.74
C SER A 9 -6.45 -13.86 10.02
N GLY A 10 -6.63 -12.54 9.90
CA GLY A 10 -6.55 -11.60 11.02
C GLY A 10 -5.22 -10.85 11.12
N GLY A 11 -5.24 -9.75 11.88
CA GLY A 11 -4.11 -8.85 12.08
C GLY A 11 -3.94 -7.79 11.00
N TYR A 12 -3.07 -6.82 11.28
CA TYR A 12 -2.66 -5.79 10.33
C TYR A 12 -1.14 -5.72 10.28
N TYR A 13 -0.58 -5.59 9.09
CA TYR A 13 0.84 -5.36 8.90
C TYR A 13 1.07 -4.40 7.73
N CYS A 14 2.17 -3.66 7.75
CA CYS A 14 2.54 -2.73 6.69
C CYS A 14 3.95 -3.05 6.19
N ASN A 15 4.22 -2.78 4.92
CA ASN A 15 5.58 -2.86 4.37
C ASN A 15 6.46 -1.72 4.92
N GLY A 16 7.65 -1.45 4.39
CA GLY A 16 8.45 -0.28 4.81
C GLY A 16 8.00 1.02 4.14
N TRP A 17 8.22 2.17 4.81
CA TRP A 17 8.09 3.47 4.14
C TRP A 17 9.08 3.57 2.97
N ARG A 18 8.60 4.03 1.82
CA ARG A 18 9.43 4.28 0.63
C ARG A 18 9.01 5.55 -0.11
N THR A 19 9.94 6.16 -0.83
CA THR A 19 9.65 7.31 -1.69
C THR A 19 9.08 6.82 -3.02
N VAL A 20 7.99 7.44 -3.47
CA VAL A 20 7.44 7.29 -4.81
C VAL A 20 7.23 8.70 -5.34
N TYR A 21 7.82 9.01 -6.49
CA TYR A 21 7.75 10.34 -7.08
C TYR A 21 6.41 10.55 -7.78
N ALA A 22 5.93 11.79 -7.81
CA ALA A 22 4.71 12.14 -8.52
C ALA A 22 4.81 11.74 -10.01
N ASN A 23 3.68 11.35 -10.60
CA ASN A 23 3.58 10.89 -11.99
C ASN A 23 4.42 9.64 -12.33
N THR A 24 4.74 8.81 -11.33
CA THR A 24 5.43 7.53 -11.55
C THR A 24 4.63 6.36 -11.00
N TRP A 25 4.82 5.19 -11.60
CA TRP A 25 4.35 3.92 -11.04
C TRP A 25 5.44 3.31 -10.17
N GLY A 26 5.05 2.82 -8.99
CA GLY A 26 5.95 2.11 -8.09
C GLY A 26 5.27 0.87 -7.50
N LEU A 27 6.01 -0.23 -7.38
CA LEU A 27 5.51 -1.52 -6.90
C LEU A 27 4.88 -1.44 -5.49
N ALA A 28 3.56 -1.49 -5.37
CA ALA A 28 2.89 -1.35 -4.08
C ALA A 28 3.13 -2.56 -3.15
N ALA A 29 3.03 -3.77 -3.69
CA ALA A 29 3.13 -5.03 -2.95
C ALA A 29 3.42 -6.20 -3.91
N THR A 30 3.98 -7.29 -3.37
CA THR A 30 4.06 -8.60 -4.03
C THR A 30 3.35 -9.64 -3.17
N ASP A 31 3.01 -10.78 -3.75
CA ASP A 31 2.50 -11.95 -3.03
C ASP A 31 1.25 -11.66 -2.18
N VAL A 32 0.42 -10.71 -2.63
CA VAL A 32 -0.83 -10.37 -1.98
C VAL A 32 -1.82 -11.50 -2.21
N LYS A 33 -2.18 -12.22 -1.14
CA LYS A 33 -3.15 -13.32 -1.20
C LYS A 33 -4.54 -12.81 -1.55
N ASP A 34 -5.29 -13.61 -2.30
CA ASP A 34 -6.69 -13.32 -2.61
C ASP A 34 -7.52 -13.02 -1.35
N GLY A 35 -8.41 -12.04 -1.48
CA GLY A 35 -9.25 -11.57 -0.37
C GLY A 35 -8.52 -10.71 0.66
N THR A 36 -7.21 -10.45 0.51
CA THR A 36 -6.49 -9.49 1.35
C THR A 36 -6.95 -8.08 1.03
N ARG A 37 -7.49 -7.38 2.04
CA ARG A 37 -7.77 -5.95 1.93
C ARG A 37 -6.48 -5.17 2.15
N PHE A 38 -6.30 -4.06 1.45
CA PHE A 38 -5.13 -3.20 1.62
C PHE A 38 -5.49 -1.72 1.50
N TRP A 39 -4.62 -0.87 2.03
CA TRP A 39 -4.71 0.58 1.87
C TRP A 39 -3.32 1.20 1.78
N LEU A 40 -3.25 2.41 1.23
CA LEU A 40 -2.03 3.18 1.09
C LEU A 40 -1.96 4.24 2.19
N LEU A 41 -0.79 4.37 2.80
CA LEU A 41 -0.48 5.44 3.74
C LEU A 41 0.54 6.39 3.12
N PHE A 42 0.28 7.68 3.33
CA PHE A 42 1.15 8.79 2.92
C PHE A 42 1.56 9.59 4.16
N THR A 43 2.70 10.26 4.08
CA THR A 43 3.26 11.05 5.18
C THR A 43 2.56 12.38 5.40
N SER A 44 1.71 12.80 4.45
CA SER A 44 0.85 13.97 4.53
C SER A 44 -0.48 13.66 3.86
N THR A 45 -1.54 14.35 4.29
CA THR A 45 -2.88 14.28 3.71
C THR A 45 -2.97 14.90 2.32
N ASP A 46 -2.04 15.77 1.94
CA ASP A 46 -2.03 16.41 0.62
C ASP A 46 -1.50 15.49 -0.49
N VAL A 47 -0.98 14.32 -0.12
CA VAL A 47 -0.43 13.34 -1.05
C VAL A 47 -1.46 12.23 -1.25
N HIS A 48 -1.79 11.99 -2.52
CA HIS A 48 -2.70 10.93 -2.94
C HIS A 48 -2.03 10.07 -4.00
N GLY A 49 -2.51 8.84 -4.14
CA GLY A 49 -2.05 7.92 -5.18
C GLY A 49 -3.13 6.92 -5.54
N LEU A 50 -3.03 6.36 -6.74
CA LEU A 50 -3.92 5.31 -7.22
C LEU A 50 -3.17 3.98 -7.13
N ALA A 51 -3.91 2.92 -6.78
CA ALA A 51 -3.43 1.54 -6.85
C ALA A 51 -4.22 0.80 -7.92
N ALA A 52 -3.51 0.03 -8.76
CA ALA A 52 -4.11 -0.96 -9.64
C ALA A 52 -3.96 -2.34 -8.98
N TYR A 53 -4.99 -3.18 -9.11
CA TYR A 53 -5.04 -4.57 -8.65
C TYR A 53 -5.45 -5.45 -9.82
#